data_AF-A0A9Q0QV05-F1
#
_entry.id   AF-A0A9Q0QV05-F1
#
_cell.length_a   1.000
_cell.length_b   1.000
_cell.length_c   1.000
_cell.angle_alpha   90.00
_cell.angle_beta   90.00
_cell.angle_gamma   90.00
#
_symmetry.space_group_name_H-M   'P 1'
#
loop_
_entity.id
_entity.type
_entity.pdbx_description
1 polymer ?
#
loop_
_entity_poly.entity_id
_entity_poly.type
_entity_poly.pdbx_seq_one_letter_code
_entity_poly.pdbx_strand_id
1 'polypeptide(L)'
;MLCKVCVRNMINHTKLDELYELRRREVHDMIHQTYINTATPVDIGELMLQTTFSVVTSMLWGDTLKGDDRKLVVAESRQVMIKLTVLFAETNLSDFFPAIARFDI
;
A
#
# COMPACT_ATOMS: atom_id res chain seq x y z
N MET A 1 13.63 -14.69 -10.73
CA MET A 1 14.47 -13.51 -11.03
C MET A 1 13.83 -12.17 -10.65
N LEU A 2 12.50 -12.03 -10.67
CA LEU A 2 11.79 -10.77 -10.36
C LEU A 2 12.06 -10.23 -8.95
N CYS A 3 12.05 -11.07 -7.90
CA CYS A 3 12.35 -10.60 -6.54
C CYS A 3 13.74 -9.97 -6.43
N LYS A 4 14.72 -10.53 -7.15
CA LYS A 4 16.09 -9.99 -7.19
C LYS A 4 16.14 -8.64 -7.88
N VAL A 5 15.39 -8.46 -8.98
CA VAL A 5 15.27 -7.17 -9.68
C VAL A 5 14.60 -6.14 -8.78
N CYS A 6 13.51 -6.51 -8.11
CA CYS A 6 12.79 -5.61 -7.21
C CYS A 6 13.70 -5.09 -6.10
N VAL A 7 14.35 -6.00 -5.36
CA VAL A 7 15.26 -5.66 -4.27
C VAL A 7 16.46 -4.84 -4.74
N ARG A 8 17.10 -5.23 -5.85
CA ARG A 8 18.31 -4.54 -6.33
C ARG A 8 18.05 -3.23 -7.03
N ASN A 9 16.92 -3.07 -7.71
CA ASN A 9 16.73 -1.96 -8.66
C ASN A 9 15.56 -1.03 -8.30
N MET A 10 14.61 -1.45 -7.46
CA MET A 10 13.41 -0.68 -7.16
C MET A 10 13.34 -0.22 -5.69
N ILE A 11 13.69 -1.10 -4.74
CA ILE A 11 13.59 -0.82 -3.29
C ILE A 11 14.96 -0.80 -2.59
N ASN A 12 16.03 -0.51 -3.32
CA ASN A 12 17.36 -0.34 -2.74
C ASN A 12 17.50 1.05 -2.06
N HIS A 13 18.51 1.22 -1.21
CA HIS A 13 18.79 2.47 -0.49
C HIS A 13 18.83 3.69 -1.42
N THR A 14 19.60 3.65 -2.51
CA THR A 14 19.74 4.76 -3.45
C THR A 14 18.40 5.17 -4.06
N LYS A 15 17.57 4.20 -4.44
CA LYS A 15 16.22 4.44 -4.97
C LYS A 15 15.29 4.99 -3.91
N LEU A 16 15.39 4.52 -2.67
CA LEU A 16 14.64 5.09 -1.57
C LEU A 16 15.06 6.54 -1.32
N ASP A 17 16.33 6.90 -1.42
CA ASP A 17 16.77 8.30 -1.28
C ASP A 17 16.23 9.18 -2.41
N GLU A 18 16.29 8.72 -3.66
CA GLU A 18 15.72 9.42 -4.81
C GLU A 18 14.21 9.70 -4.64
N LEU A 19 13.48 8.77 -4.00
CA LEU A 19 12.05 8.87 -3.77
C LEU A 19 11.69 9.52 -2.41
N TYR A 20 12.66 10.07 -1.69
CA TYR A 20 12.45 10.64 -0.36
C TYR A 20 11.39 11.74 -0.35
N GLU A 21 11.44 12.67 -1.30
CA GLU A 21 10.50 13.80 -1.36
C GLU A 21 9.05 13.34 -1.60
N LEU A 22 8.86 12.26 -2.36
CA LEU A 22 7.53 11.67 -2.56
C LEU A 22 7.01 11.11 -1.24
N ARG A 23 7.81 10.31 -0.52
CA ARG A 23 7.40 9.78 0.79
C ARG A 23 7.13 10.88 1.80
N ARG A 24 8.00 11.90 1.84
CA ARG A 24 7.88 13.04 2.74
C ARG A 24 6.59 13.81 2.48
N ARG A 25 6.24 14.04 1.21
CA ARG A 25 4.98 14.69 0.81
C ARG A 25 3.77 13.94 1.37
N GLU A 26 3.69 12.63 1.17
CA GLU A 26 2.55 11.83 1.63
C GLU A 26 2.40 11.82 3.15
N VAL A 27 3.52 11.72 3.88
CA VAL A 27 3.49 11.77 5.36
C VAL A 27 3.08 13.16 5.85
N HIS A 28 3.55 14.22 5.19
CA HIS A 28 3.17 15.58 5.56
C HIS A 28 1.69 15.85 5.29
N ASP A 29 1.16 15.33 4.18
CA ASP A 29 -0.27 15.42 3.86
C ASP A 29 -1.11 14.66 4.90
N MET A 30 -0.68 13.46 5.32
CA MET A 30 -1.32 12.73 6.42
C MET A 30 -1.36 13.56 7.71
N ILE A 31 -0.21 14.11 8.14
CA ILE A 31 -0.13 14.94 9.36
C ILE A 31 -1.06 16.15 9.26
N HIS A 32 -1.07 16.82 8.11
CA HIS A 32 -1.92 17.97 7.86
C HIS A 32 -3.41 17.62 7.94
N GLN A 33 -3.82 16.50 7.34
CA GLN A 33 -5.21 16.01 7.43
C GLN A 33 -5.61 15.66 8.87
N THR A 34 -4.72 15.05 9.65
CA THR A 34 -4.97 14.78 11.06
C THR A 34 -5.08 16.07 11.88
N TYR A 35 -4.22 17.05 11.61
CA TYR A 35 -4.21 18.32 12.33
C TYR A 35 -5.48 19.16 12.10
N ILE A 36 -6.01 19.17 10.86
CA ILE A 36 -7.26 19.88 10.56
C ILE A 36 -8.46 19.22 11.24
N ASN A 37 -8.42 17.89 11.43
CA ASN A 37 -9.54 17.11 11.97
C ASN A 37 -9.38 16.75 13.46
N THR A 38 -8.77 17.63 14.26
CA THR A 38 -8.46 17.39 15.69
C THR A 38 -9.67 17.17 16.58
N ALA A 39 -10.88 17.58 16.15
CA ALA A 39 -12.12 17.40 16.89
C ALA A 39 -12.77 16.01 16.70
N THR A 40 -12.26 15.19 15.78
CA THR A 40 -12.83 13.87 15.45
C THR A 40 -11.92 12.74 15.91
N PRO A 41 -12.46 11.65 16.48
CA PRO A 41 -11.69 10.43 16.70
C PRO A 41 -11.05 9.93 15.40
N VAL A 42 -9.78 9.55 15.46
CA VAL A 42 -9.00 9.08 14.32
C VAL A 42 -8.74 7.59 14.45
N ASP A 43 -9.14 6.81 13.46
CA ASP A 43 -8.70 5.43 13.31
C ASP A 43 -7.27 5.41 12.76
N ILE A 44 -6.31 5.07 13.62
CA ILE A 44 -4.89 5.03 13.28
C ILE A 44 -4.61 3.92 12.25
N GLY A 45 -5.33 2.79 12.34
CA GLY A 45 -5.15 1.67 11.41
C GLY A 45 -5.55 2.05 9.99
N GLU A 46 -6.72 2.69 9.84
CA GLU A 46 -7.18 3.19 8.55
C GLU A 46 -6.27 4.30 8.00
N LEU A 47 -5.85 5.24 8.84
CA LEU A 47 -4.95 6.32 8.47
C LEU A 47 -3.58 5.80 7.99
N MET A 48 -2.98 4.86 8.72
CA MET A 48 -1.70 4.25 8.37
C MET A 48 -1.80 3.42 7.09
N LEU A 49 -2.88 2.66 6.93
CA LEU A 49 -3.14 1.87 5.72
C LEU A 49 -3.24 2.79 4.49
N GLN A 50 -4.08 3.83 4.58
CA GLN A 50 -4.27 4.80 3.50
C GLN A 50 -2.96 5.51 3.15
N THR A 51 -2.21 5.98 4.15
CA THR A 51 -0.94 6.68 3.93
C THR A 51 0.10 5.76 3.30
N THR A 52 0.15 4.49 3.72
CA THR A 52 1.06 3.50 3.12
C THR A 52 0.73 3.28 1.64
N PHE A 53 -0.55 3.17 1.28
CA PHE A 53 -0.95 3.08 -0.13
C PHE A 53 -0.60 4.32 -0.93
N SER A 54 -0.84 5.51 -0.39
CA SER A 54 -0.42 6.76 -1.02
C SER A 54 1.08 6.79 -1.27
N VAL A 55 1.89 6.41 -0.27
CA VAL A 55 3.36 6.33 -0.39
C VAL A 55 3.79 5.35 -1.49
N VAL A 56 3.28 4.12 -1.47
CA VAL A 56 3.66 3.09 -2.44
C VAL A 56 3.24 3.48 -3.85
N THR A 57 2.02 4.00 -4.02
CA THR A 57 1.53 4.47 -5.33
C THR A 57 2.37 5.64 -5.84
N SER A 58 2.69 6.61 -4.99
CA SER A 58 3.57 7.72 -5.37
C SER A 58 4.97 7.24 -5.74
N MET A 59 5.52 6.22 -5.08
CA MET A 59 6.81 5.64 -5.43
C MET A 59 6.79 4.85 -6.75
N LEU A 60 5.69 4.17 -7.07
CA LEU A 60 5.56 3.37 -8.29
C LEU A 60 5.28 4.22 -9.54
N TRP A 61 4.46 5.26 -9.41
CA TRP A 61 4.06 6.13 -10.53
C TRP A 61 4.79 7.48 -10.56
N GLY A 62 5.59 7.81 -9.54
CA GLY A 62 6.24 9.11 -9.44
C GLY A 62 5.22 10.24 -9.45
N ASP A 63 5.47 11.28 -10.24
CA ASP A 63 4.57 12.43 -10.40
C ASP A 63 3.60 12.28 -11.59
N THR A 64 3.47 11.08 -12.17
CA THR A 64 2.59 10.87 -13.35
C THR A 64 1.11 10.81 -12.99
N LEU A 65 0.77 10.30 -11.81
CA LEU A 65 -0.60 10.29 -11.28
C LEU A 65 -0.88 11.59 -10.51
N LYS A 66 -1.83 12.40 -11.00
CA LYS A 66 -2.17 13.70 -10.42
C LYS A 66 -3.65 13.81 -10.06
N GLY A 67 -3.97 14.70 -9.13
CA GLY A 67 -5.34 15.10 -8.81
C GLY A 67 -6.26 13.92 -8.49
N ASP A 68 -7.39 13.87 -9.16
CA ASP A 68 -8.45 12.91 -8.88
C ASP A 68 -8.14 11.50 -9.39
N ASP A 69 -7.38 11.35 -10.49
CA ASP A 69 -6.91 10.04 -10.96
C ASP A 69 -6.07 9.35 -9.90
N ARG A 70 -5.21 10.11 -9.22
CA ARG A 70 -4.39 9.60 -8.12
C ARG A 70 -5.25 9.15 -6.95
N LYS A 71 -6.26 9.94 -6.57
CA LYS A 71 -7.18 9.58 -5.47
C LYS A 71 -7.95 8.29 -5.80
N LEU A 72 -8.40 8.17 -7.04
CA LEU A 72 -9.10 6.98 -7.53
C LEU A 72 -8.20 5.74 -7.42
N VAL A 73 -6.99 5.80 -7.96
CA VAL A 73 -6.04 4.68 -7.91
C VAL A 73 -5.72 4.26 -6.48
N VAL A 74 -5.49 5.21 -5.57
CA VAL A 74 -5.24 4.91 -4.15
C VAL A 74 -6.45 4.25 -3.50
N ALA A 75 -7.67 4.75 -3.76
CA ALA A 75 -8.90 4.21 -3.19
C ALA A 75 -9.19 2.79 -3.69
N GLU A 76 -9.08 2.56 -5.01
CA GLU A 76 -9.27 1.24 -5.61
C GLU A 76 -8.22 0.23 -5.12
N SER A 77 -6.95 0.64 -5.10
CA SER A 77 -5.85 -0.20 -4.60
C SER A 77 -6.07 -0.61 -3.15
N ARG A 78 -6.49 0.33 -2.30
CA ARG A 78 -6.85 0.04 -0.90
C ARG A 78 -7.99 -0.96 -0.81
N GLN A 79 -9.05 -0.77 -1.59
CA GLN A 79 -10.22 -1.67 -1.56
C GLN A 79 -9.86 -3.09 -1.99
N VAL A 80 -9.05 -3.23 -3.04
CA VAL A 80 -8.55 -4.53 -3.51
C VAL A 80 -7.70 -5.19 -2.44
N MET A 81 -6.81 -4.44 -1.80
CA MET A 81 -5.90 -4.99 -0.79
C MET A 81 -6.60 -5.39 0.51
N ILE A 82 -7.67 -4.71 0.91
CA ILE A 82 -8.50 -5.15 2.03
C ILE A 82 -9.11 -6.52 1.72
N LYS A 83 -9.69 -6.71 0.52
CA LYS A 83 -10.25 -8.01 0.11
C LYS A 83 -9.18 -9.10 0.06
N LEU A 84 -8.01 -8.77 -0.49
CA LEU A 84 -6.89 -9.70 -0.58
C LEU A 84 -6.36 -10.10 0.80
N THR A 85 -6.32 -9.16 1.75
CA THR A 85 -5.91 -9.44 3.14
C THR A 85 -6.85 -10.42 3.82
N VAL A 86 -8.17 -10.29 3.59
CA VAL A 86 -9.16 -11.25 4.12
C VAL A 86 -8.91 -12.64 3.54
N LEU A 87 -8.71 -12.75 2.22
CA LEU A 87 -8.41 -14.03 1.57
C LEU A 87 -7.09 -14.65 2.06
N PHE A 88 -6.05 -13.84 2.30
CA PHE A 88 -4.79 -14.34 2.86
C PHE A 88 -4.88 -14.75 4.33
N ALA A 89 -5.81 -14.17 5.08
CA ALA A 89 -6.07 -14.55 6.47
C ALA A 89 -6.87 -15.86 6.55
N GLU A 90 -7.60 -16.22 5.49
CA GLU A 90 -8.19 -17.53 5.36
C GLU A 90 -7.10 -18.57 5.11
N THR A 91 -7.05 -19.58 5.96
CA THR A 91 -6.05 -20.64 5.85
C THR A 91 -6.47 -21.63 4.78
N ASN A 92 -5.70 -21.73 3.69
CA ASN A 92 -5.93 -22.77 2.70
C ASN A 92 -5.64 -24.14 3.31
N LEU A 93 -6.59 -25.06 3.23
CA LEU A 93 -6.40 -26.40 3.79
C LEU A 93 -5.28 -27.16 3.07
N SER A 94 -5.03 -26.84 1.80
CA SER A 94 -3.94 -27.43 1.02
C SER A 94 -2.54 -27.07 1.51
N ASP A 95 -2.38 -25.94 2.20
CA ASP A 95 -1.10 -25.55 2.81
C ASP A 95 -0.67 -26.58 3.86
N PHE A 96 -1.64 -27.29 4.46
CA PHE A 96 -1.41 -28.41 5.39
C PHE A 96 -1.55 -29.78 4.72
N PHE A 97 -2.48 -29.92 3.78
CA PHE A 97 -2.80 -31.19 3.11
C PHE A 97 -2.75 -31.03 1.58
N PRO A 98 -1.57 -31.15 0.95
CA PRO A 98 -1.39 -30.86 -0.47
C PRO A 98 -2.29 -31.68 -1.41
N ALA A 99 -2.75 -32.85 -0.97
CA ALA A 99 -3.62 -33.73 -1.76
C ALA A 99 -5.01 -33.14 -2.07
N ILE A 100 -5.47 -32.14 -1.32
CA ILE A 100 -6.80 -31.52 -1.49
C ILE A 100 -6.74 -30.15 -2.19
N ALA A 101 -5.59 -29.74 -2.73
CA ALA A 101 -5.39 -28.43 -3.36
C ALA A 101 -6.41 -28.03 -4.44
N ARG A 102 -7.01 -29.01 -5.14
CA ARG A 102 -8.07 -28.75 -6.14
C ARG A 102 -9.39 -28.23 -5.54
N PHE A 103 -9.53 -28.25 -4.22
CA PHE A 103 -10.72 -27.82 -3.48
C PHE A 103 -10.49 -26.55 -2.66
N ASP A 104 -9.32 -25.90 -2.80
CA ASP A 104 -9.11 -24.58 -2.21
C ASP A 104 -10.07 -23.55 -2.84
N ILE A 105 -10.32 -22.50 -2.07
CA ILE A 105 -11.26 -21.40 -2.37
C ILE A 105 -10.60 -20.38 -3.30
#